data_AF-A0A094F2D8-F1
#
_entry.id   AF-A0A094F2D8-F1
#
_cell.length_a   1.000
_cell.length_b   1.000
_cell.length_c   1.000
_cell.angle_alpha   90.00
_cell.angle_beta   90.00
_cell.angle_gamma   90.00
#
_symmetry.space_group_name_H-M   'P 1'
#
loop_
_entity.id
_entity.type
_entity.pdbx_description
1 polymer ?
#
loop_
_entity_poly.entity_id
_entity_poly.type
_entity_poly.pdbx_seq_one_letter_code
_entity_poly.pdbx_strand_id
1 'polypeptide(L)'
;GVVTNGGNGAGFVEMGVLAETLMGVSEWLGSGWGGVMGWEYFNALPGGNESPWEWAEVVGGLLGSTREKGVGGVDGSAEAEAAKEGKIADGAVDGDGEVTEKPAGFEYFTDSSDA
;
A
#
# COMPACT_ATOMS: atom_id res chain seq x y z
N GLY A 1 16.24 -7.33 1.22
CA GLY A 1 15.15 -7.03 0.28
C GLY A 1 14.45 -8.30 -0.10
N VAL A 2 13.16 -8.18 -0.42
CA VAL A 2 12.33 -9.29 -0.85
C VAL A 2 11.86 -9.06 -2.29
N VAL A 3 11.61 -10.13 -3.03
CA VAL A 3 10.98 -10.04 -4.34
C VAL A 3 9.46 -9.94 -4.11
N THR A 4 8.80 -8.96 -4.72
CA THR A 4 7.36 -8.65 -4.50
C THR A 4 6.43 -9.43 -5.43
N ASN A 5 6.96 -10.06 -6.47
CA ASN A 5 6.23 -10.88 -7.42
C ASN A 5 7.12 -12.01 -7.94
N GLY A 6 6.64 -13.26 -7.88
CA GLY A 6 7.38 -14.45 -8.36
C GLY A 6 7.77 -14.41 -9.85
N GLY A 7 7.09 -13.59 -10.65
CA GLY A 7 7.45 -13.34 -12.06
C GLY A 7 8.73 -12.52 -12.23
N ASN A 8 9.19 -11.79 -11.20
CA ASN A 8 10.37 -10.91 -11.29
C ASN A 8 11.69 -11.66 -11.06
N GLY A 9 11.65 -12.90 -10.55
CA GLY A 9 12.84 -13.70 -10.30
C GLY A 9 12.65 -14.76 -9.23
N ALA A 10 13.71 -15.53 -9.00
CA ALA A 10 13.74 -16.54 -7.96
C ALA A 10 13.75 -15.92 -6.55
N GLY A 11 13.29 -16.69 -5.55
CA GLY A 11 13.32 -16.28 -4.14
C GLY A 11 12.10 -15.47 -3.68
N PHE A 12 11.02 -15.44 -4.48
CA PHE A 12 9.73 -14.95 -4.02
C PHE A 12 9.19 -15.83 -2.89
N VAL A 13 8.54 -15.19 -1.91
CA VAL A 13 7.91 -15.82 -0.76
C VAL A 13 6.48 -15.33 -0.68
N GLU A 14 5.54 -16.25 -0.49
CA GLU A 14 4.11 -15.93 -0.35
C GLU A 14 3.85 -14.96 0.80
N MET A 15 2.88 -14.07 0.62
CA MET A 15 2.63 -12.95 1.55
C MET A 15 2.42 -13.40 3.00
N GLY A 16 1.73 -14.52 3.23
CA GLY A 16 1.52 -15.05 4.59
C GLY A 16 2.82 -15.43 5.29
N VAL A 17 3.73 -16.11 4.59
CA VAL A 17 5.03 -16.53 5.14
C VAL A 17 5.93 -15.31 5.36
N LEU A 18 5.89 -14.34 4.43
CA LEU A 18 6.58 -13.06 4.60
C LEU A 18 6.07 -12.33 5.85
N ALA A 19 4.75 -12.26 6.05
CA ALA A 19 4.14 -11.58 7.18
C ALA A 19 4.58 -12.18 8.52
N GLU A 20 4.50 -13.50 8.68
CA GLU A 20 4.97 -14.20 9.89
C GLU A 20 6.46 -13.92 10.17
N THR A 21 7.28 -13.95 9.12
CA THR A 21 8.72 -13.67 9.24
C THR A 21 8.97 -12.23 9.67
N LEU A 22 8.28 -11.26 9.06
CA LEU A 22 8.43 -9.84 9.40
C LEU A 22 8.00 -9.55 10.83
N MET A 23 6.90 -10.13 11.30
CA MET A 23 6.46 -9.99 12.70
C MET A 23 7.51 -10.56 13.66
N GLY A 24 8.03 -11.76 13.40
CA GLY A 24 9.05 -12.38 14.26
C GLY A 24 10.37 -11.60 14.28
N VAL A 25 10.82 -11.09 13.14
CA VAL A 25 12.03 -10.25 13.06
C VAL A 25 11.82 -8.91 13.77
N SER A 26 10.66 -8.28 13.59
CA SER A 26 10.31 -7.02 14.25
C SER A 26 10.28 -7.18 15.77
N GLU A 27 9.71 -8.28 16.27
CA GLU A 27 9.69 -8.60 17.70
C GLU A 27 11.10 -8.86 18.25
N TRP A 28 11.90 -9.65 17.52
CA TRP A 28 13.23 -10.05 17.98
C TRP A 28 14.24 -8.90 18.02
N LEU A 29 14.22 -8.03 17.00
CA LEU A 29 15.18 -6.93 16.87
C LEU A 29 14.66 -5.63 17.47
N GLY A 30 13.34 -5.50 17.68
CA GLY A 30 12.71 -4.29 18.21
C GLY A 30 13.15 -3.03 17.46
N SER A 31 13.55 -2.00 18.21
CA SER A 31 14.01 -0.72 17.66
C SER A 31 15.31 -0.80 16.85
N GLY A 32 16.02 -1.93 16.88
CA GLY A 32 17.21 -2.16 16.06
C GLY A 32 16.89 -2.58 14.62
N TRP A 33 15.62 -2.84 14.31
CA TRP A 33 15.23 -3.28 12.98
C TRP A 33 15.08 -2.10 12.01
N GLY A 34 15.81 -2.16 10.89
CA GLY A 34 15.82 -1.09 9.87
C GLY A 34 14.66 -1.14 8.87
N GLY A 35 13.77 -2.14 8.95
CA GLY A 35 12.65 -2.33 8.04
C GLY A 35 12.92 -3.29 6.88
N VAL A 36 12.09 -3.19 5.85
CA VAL A 36 12.11 -4.06 4.66
C VAL A 36 12.00 -3.21 3.39
N MET A 37 12.61 -3.67 2.29
CA MET A 37 12.38 -3.12 0.95
C MET A 37 11.95 -4.23 -0.01
N GLY A 38 11.03 -3.88 -0.91
CA GLY A 38 10.52 -4.75 -1.96
C GLY A 38 11.14 -4.43 -3.33
N TRP A 39 11.57 -5.47 -4.04
CA TRP A 39 11.93 -5.43 -5.46
C TRP A 39 10.84 -6.13 -6.27
N GLU A 40 10.02 -5.45 -7.06
CA GLU A 40 9.92 -4.01 -7.31
C GLU A 40 8.45 -3.56 -7.20
N TYR A 41 8.17 -2.29 -7.47
CA TYR A 41 6.86 -1.71 -7.17
C TYR A 41 5.76 -2.12 -8.18
N PHE A 42 5.97 -1.89 -9.49
CA PHE A 42 4.87 -1.75 -10.47
C PHE A 42 3.96 -2.98 -10.68
N ASN A 43 4.38 -4.16 -10.22
CA ASN A 43 3.62 -5.41 -10.31
C ASN A 43 3.60 -6.19 -8.99
N ALA A 44 3.80 -5.52 -7.85
CA ALA A 44 3.85 -6.15 -6.54
C ALA A 44 2.54 -6.86 -6.19
N LEU A 45 2.61 -8.11 -5.74
CA LEU A 45 1.44 -8.87 -5.26
C LEU A 45 1.07 -8.44 -3.83
N PRO A 46 -0.19 -8.48 -3.40
CA PRO A 46 -1.33 -9.14 -4.06
C PRO A 46 -1.96 -8.38 -5.23
N GLY A 47 -1.95 -7.04 -5.22
CA GLY A 47 -2.66 -6.24 -6.22
C GLY A 47 -2.05 -6.24 -7.64
N GLY A 48 -0.86 -6.79 -7.82
CA GLY A 48 -0.23 -6.97 -9.13
C GLY A 48 -0.03 -5.63 -9.85
N ASN A 49 -0.35 -5.59 -11.14
CA ASN A 49 -0.27 -4.37 -11.95
C ASN A 49 -1.43 -3.39 -11.72
N GLU A 50 -2.57 -3.87 -11.20
CA GLU A 50 -3.78 -3.07 -11.01
C GLU A 50 -3.71 -2.24 -9.73
N SER A 51 -3.22 -2.86 -8.64
CA SER A 51 -3.16 -2.26 -7.31
C SER A 51 -1.81 -2.53 -6.60
N PRO A 52 -0.64 -2.18 -7.20
CA PRO A 52 0.68 -2.52 -6.64
C PRO A 52 0.95 -1.94 -5.24
N TRP A 53 0.23 -0.88 -4.85
CA TRP A 53 0.34 -0.27 -3.51
C TRP A 53 -0.15 -1.17 -2.38
N GLU A 54 -1.02 -2.16 -2.66
CA GLU A 54 -1.53 -3.09 -1.64
C GLU A 54 -0.40 -3.85 -0.93
N TRP A 55 0.70 -4.14 -1.63
CA TRP A 55 1.89 -4.74 -1.01
C TRP A 55 2.42 -3.86 0.12
N ALA A 56 2.52 -2.55 -0.12
CA ALA A 56 3.03 -1.59 0.85
C ALA A 56 2.04 -1.34 2.00
N GLU A 57 0.72 -1.39 1.73
CA GLU A 57 -0.30 -1.29 2.77
C GLU A 57 -0.25 -2.49 3.72
N VAL A 58 -0.18 -3.71 3.19
CA VAL A 58 -0.06 -4.93 3.98
C VAL A 58 1.22 -4.91 4.81
N VAL A 59 2.37 -4.66 4.17
CA VAL A 59 3.66 -4.61 4.87
C VAL A 59 3.68 -3.49 5.89
N GLY A 60 3.28 -2.27 5.53
CA GLY A 60 3.23 -1.12 6.43
C GLY A 60 2.36 -1.36 7.67
N GLY A 61 1.20 -2.00 7.49
CA GLY A 61 0.31 -2.41 8.57
C GLY A 61 0.98 -3.39 9.54
N LEU A 62 1.71 -4.39 9.02
CA LEU A 62 2.43 -5.36 9.84
C LEU A 62 3.56 -4.73 10.67
N LEU A 63 4.26 -3.74 10.12
CA LEU A 63 5.41 -3.14 10.81
C LEU A 63 4.98 -2.15 11.91
N GLY A 64 3.67 -2.00 12.12
CA GLY A 64 3.17 -0.99 13.03
C GLY A 64 3.52 0.40 12.52
N SER A 65 3.37 0.66 11.22
CA SER A 65 3.13 2.02 10.73
C SER A 65 1.81 2.48 11.33
N THR A 66 1.87 2.79 12.62
CA THR A 66 0.87 3.52 13.33
C THR A 66 0.71 4.79 12.51
N ARG A 67 -0.49 5.03 11.98
CA ARG A 67 -0.97 6.40 11.88
C ARG A 67 -0.75 6.98 13.27
N GLU A 68 0.37 7.67 13.50
CA GLU A 68 0.39 8.75 14.47
C GLU A 68 -0.92 9.49 14.23
N LYS A 69 -1.75 9.63 15.27
CA LYS A 69 -3.17 10.04 15.20
C LYS A 69 -3.41 11.44 14.60
N GLY A 70 -2.46 12.02 13.86
CA GLY A 70 -2.47 13.39 13.36
C GLY A 70 -2.05 13.61 11.90
N VAL A 71 -1.70 12.60 11.09
CA VAL A 71 -1.49 12.81 9.64
C VAL A 71 -2.34 11.83 8.85
N GLY A 72 -3.32 12.39 8.12
CA GLY A 72 -4.36 11.67 7.40
C GLY A 72 -3.78 10.61 6.47
N GLY A 73 -4.07 9.35 6.80
CA GLY A 73 -4.03 8.29 5.82
C GLY A 73 -5.34 8.30 5.05
N VAL A 74 -5.27 7.95 3.77
CA VAL A 74 -6.43 7.53 2.99
C VAL A 74 -6.98 6.25 3.64
N ASP A 75 -8.30 6.20 3.85
CA ASP A 75 -8.98 5.04 4.40
C ASP A 75 -9.06 3.95 3.33
N GLY A 76 -8.08 3.06 3.32
CA GLY A 76 -8.16 1.80 2.59
C GLY A 76 -9.15 0.88 3.29
N SER A 77 -10.40 0.89 2.84
CA SER A 77 -11.38 -0.13 3.19
C SER A 77 -10.83 -1.50 2.80
N ALA A 78 -10.41 -2.27 3.79
CA ALA A 78 -10.08 -3.67 3.62
C ALA A 78 -11.37 -4.48 3.44
N GLU A 79 -11.54 -5.08 2.26
CA GLU A 79 -12.30 -6.31 2.09
C GLU A 79 -11.44 -7.28 1.27
N ALA A 80 -10.76 -8.18 1.97
CA ALA A 80 -10.16 -9.36 1.37
C ALA A 80 -11.26 -10.41 1.21
N GLU A 81 -11.71 -10.70 0.00
CA GLU A 81 -12.46 -11.93 -0.29
C GLU A 81 -12.16 -12.44 -1.71
N ALA A 82 -12.08 -13.77 -1.80
CA ALA A 82 -11.63 -14.53 -2.94
C ALA A 82 -12.57 -14.44 -4.16
N ALA A 83 -11.97 -14.68 -5.33
CA ALA A 83 -12.58 -14.71 -6.66
C ALA A 83 -14.01 -15.31 -6.76
N LYS A 84 -14.92 -14.58 -7.43
CA LYS A 84 -15.84 -15.12 -8.45
C LYS A 84 -16.54 -14.04 -9.28
N GLU A 85 -16.53 -14.28 -10.59
CA GLU A 85 -17.14 -13.52 -11.68
C GLU A 85 -18.69 -13.45 -11.55
N GLY A 86 -19.26 -12.24 -11.58
CA GLY A 86 -20.72 -12.06 -11.58
C GLY A 86 -21.14 -10.58 -11.71
N LYS A 87 -21.70 -10.21 -12.87
CA LYS A 87 -22.32 -8.90 -13.12
C LYS A 87 -23.44 -8.60 -12.12
N ILE A 88 -23.40 -7.43 -11.47
CA ILE A 88 -24.59 -6.83 -10.84
C ILE A 88 -24.55 -5.31 -11.10
N ALA A 89 -25.70 -4.76 -11.47
CA ALA A 89 -25.92 -3.37 -11.86
C ALA A 89 -25.71 -2.40 -10.68
N ASP A 90 -25.09 -1.26 -10.96
CA ASP A 90 -24.89 -0.18 -10.00
C ASP A 90 -26.23 0.53 -9.74
N GLY A 91 -26.85 0.18 -8.62
CA GLY A 91 -27.97 0.89 -8.03
C GLY A 91 -27.45 2.08 -7.24
N ALA A 92 -28.16 3.20 -7.35
CA ALA A 92 -27.86 4.45 -6.67
C ALA A 92 -27.59 4.25 -5.17
N VAL A 93 -26.43 4.72 -4.70
CA VAL A 93 -26.17 4.97 -3.29
C VAL A 93 -26.31 6.48 -3.06
N ASP A 94 -27.46 6.87 -2.52
CA ASP A 94 -27.64 8.17 -1.90
C ASP A 94 -26.77 8.19 -0.63
N GLY A 95 -25.63 8.86 -0.71
CA GLY A 95 -24.75 9.16 0.41
C GLY A 95 -24.53 10.66 0.46
N ASP A 96 -25.15 11.30 1.44
CA ASP A 96 -25.06 12.70 1.84
C ASP A 96 -23.60 13.19 1.85
N GLY A 97 -23.20 13.85 0.75
CA GLY A 97 -21.86 14.36 0.55
C GLY A 97 -21.56 15.57 1.42
N GLU A 98 -20.62 15.41 2.35
CA GLU A 98 -19.85 16.56 2.83
C GLU A 98 -18.86 16.95 1.73
N VAL A 99 -19.09 18.12 1.13
CA VAL A 99 -18.23 18.68 0.09
C VAL A 99 -16.92 19.09 0.74
N THR A 100 -15.90 18.25 0.63
CA THR A 100 -14.54 18.64 0.99
C THR A 100 -14.07 19.71 0.00
N GLU A 101 -13.77 20.92 0.50
CA GLU A 101 -13.27 21.99 -0.35
C GLU A 101 -11.97 21.56 -1.01
N LYS A 102 -11.95 21.66 -2.34
CA LYS A 102 -10.77 21.41 -3.16
C LYS A 102 -9.61 22.26 -2.62
N PRO A 103 -8.45 21.67 -2.30
CA PRO A 103 -7.30 22.46 -1.88
C PRO A 103 -6.94 23.46 -2.98
N ALA A 104 -6.60 24.68 -2.58
CA ALA A 104 -6.16 25.72 -3.50
C ALA A 104 -5.00 25.19 -4.36
N GLY A 105 -4.96 25.59 -5.64
CA GLY A 105 -3.92 25.16 -6.56
C GLY A 105 -2.53 25.45 -5.98
N PHE A 106 -1.63 24.46 -6.05
CA PHE A 106 -0.25 24.64 -5.64
C PHE A 106 0.52 25.38 -6.74
N GLU A 107 1.32 26.38 -6.36
CA GLU A 107 2.17 27.10 -7.30
C GLU A 107 3.43 26.30 -7.62
N TYR A 108 3.74 26.17 -8.91
CA TYR A 108 4.98 25.58 -9.38
C TYR A 108 6.03 26.69 -9.54
N PHE A 109 7.04 26.70 -8.67
CA PHE A 109 8.22 27.55 -8.85
C PHE A 109 9.16 26.90 -9.85
N THR A 110 9.14 27.38 -11.10
CA THR A 110 10.22 27.12 -12.05
C THR A 110 11.35 28.11 -11.74
N ASP A 111 12.49 27.62 -11.26
CA ASP A 111 13.73 28.41 -11.29
C ASP A 111 14.17 28.54 -12.76
N SER A 112 13.93 29.71 -13.37
CA SER A 112 14.41 30.02 -14.72
C SER A 112 15.85 30.54 -14.69
N SER A 113 16.73 29.84 -13.98
CA SER A 113 18.17 30.07 -14.03
C SER A 113 18.81 29.20 -15.10
N ASP A 114 18.37 29.35 -16.36
CA ASP A 114 19.16 28.95 -17.53
C ASP A 114 18.70 29.80 -18.73
N ALA A 115 19.41 30.92 -18.97
CA ALA A 115 19.35 31.73 -20.18
C ALA A 115 20.72 32.39 -20.41
#